data_AF-A0A846SXB7-F1
#
_entry.id   AF-A0A846SXB7-F1
#
_cell.length_a   1.000
_cell.length_b   1.000
_cell.length_c   1.000
_cell.angle_alpha   90.00
_cell.angle_beta   90.00
_cell.angle_gamma   90.00
#
_symmetry.space_group_name_H-M   'P 1'
#
loop_
_entity.id
_entity.type
_entity.pdbx_description
1 polymer ?
#
loop_
_entity_poly.entity_id
_entity_poly.type
_entity_poly.pdbx_seq_one_letter_code
_entity_poly.pdbx_strand_id
1 'polypeptide(L)'
;MKTHSPAFEQAIRSHDDLLKRRDLAIWVGAEPTFTDRRAETPEWLNNALGPSKENRARQMLAEAVHLTPGSAVLRTVGRQYPKEDLPRWSLGLYRRRDGQPIWPGPADPLLELAPLPLPENAMEDFWELLAQHLGARGWTALLFTVECYPALRMAFRRDGLPVLANPERDPRLTRPSLHGQPIPGRGLRDDLAEQGLFLLGMGWPGPEQGLGEVAAPCVELPACGEVALFLELLESIGAAATAAQLPGLILCGFPPPVDSTVAWTTLTPDPAVVEVNMAPAPDVTDFLRETRLSFATAANAGLSPYRLNYNGQITDSGGGGQLTLGGPAPNSSPFLTAPRLLPALISYFNRHPALSFYFTTDCVGNSSQAPRPDERTAEIVEELALALTLLDRQRNPTPEQLWQSLSPFLADAGGNTHRTEINIEKLWNPYLPGRGQAGLVEFRAFRMPPTPERLAALAALLRAIAALLIQKPQPPRLMHWGRELHDRFALPYYLRADLWEVLDELARAGLGLGQPIISELLDESYYHVGAVEFGGCQLTVRRGLEFWPLLGDALAQEHGHSRLVDASTTRLEISLRDQPEASLALSDWWLTVNGYWLPLRQEHEIDGETRLYGVRYRR
;
A
#
# COMPACT_ATOMS: atom_id res chain seq x y z
N MET A 1 7.99 -1.19 -22.73
CA MET A 1 6.62 -1.61 -22.35
C MET A 1 6.46 -3.05 -22.78
N LYS A 2 6.43 -4.02 -21.85
CA LYS A 2 5.98 -5.38 -22.16
C LYS A 2 4.52 -5.23 -22.66
N THR A 3 4.21 -5.71 -23.85
CA THR A 3 2.86 -5.68 -24.40
C THR A 3 1.91 -6.47 -23.49
N HIS A 4 0.67 -6.00 -23.33
CA HIS A 4 -0.35 -6.72 -22.56
C HIS A 4 -0.48 -8.14 -23.12
N SER A 5 -0.13 -9.14 -22.33
CA SER A 5 -0.20 -10.53 -22.74
C SER A 5 -1.59 -11.09 -22.40
N PRO A 6 -2.42 -11.47 -23.39
CA PRO A 6 -3.71 -12.09 -23.13
C PRO A 6 -3.59 -13.36 -22.27
N ALA A 7 -2.45 -14.05 -22.34
CA ALA A 7 -2.16 -15.23 -21.53
C ALA A 7 -1.98 -14.89 -20.04
N PHE A 8 -1.37 -13.73 -19.72
CA PHE A 8 -1.22 -13.28 -18.34
C PHE A 8 -2.57 -13.00 -17.69
N GLU A 9 -3.44 -12.25 -18.37
CA GLU A 9 -4.79 -11.97 -17.86
C GLU A 9 -5.65 -13.24 -17.75
N GLN A 10 -5.46 -14.20 -18.66
CA GLN A 10 -6.14 -15.49 -18.56
C GLN A 10 -5.69 -16.28 -17.33
N ALA A 11 -4.40 -16.26 -17.00
CA ALA A 11 -3.87 -16.88 -15.79
C ALA A 11 -4.44 -16.22 -14.52
N ILE A 12 -4.52 -14.88 -14.50
CA ILE A 12 -5.13 -14.10 -13.42
C ILE A 12 -6.61 -14.49 -13.22
N ARG A 13 -7.42 -14.50 -14.28
CA ARG A 13 -8.82 -14.94 -14.21
C ARG A 13 -8.95 -16.38 -13.71
N SER A 14 -8.06 -17.26 -14.14
CA SER A 14 -8.05 -18.66 -13.71
C SER A 14 -7.74 -18.79 -12.21
N HIS A 15 -6.83 -17.97 -11.68
CA HIS A 15 -6.55 -17.86 -10.25
C HIS A 15 -7.77 -17.35 -9.46
N ASP A 16 -8.40 -16.29 -9.94
CA ASP A 16 -9.60 -15.71 -9.29
C ASP A 16 -10.75 -16.73 -9.24
N ASP A 17 -11.00 -17.45 -10.34
CA ASP A 17 -11.98 -18.53 -10.41
C ASP A 17 -11.65 -19.68 -9.44
N LEU A 18 -10.37 -20.01 -9.24
CA LEU A 18 -9.94 -21.05 -8.31
C LEU A 18 -10.24 -20.70 -6.85
N LEU A 19 -10.05 -19.43 -6.46
CA LEU A 19 -10.37 -18.95 -5.11
C LEU A 19 -11.88 -18.83 -4.91
N LYS A 20 -12.60 -18.31 -5.92
CA LYS A 20 -14.06 -18.19 -5.89
C LYS A 20 -14.75 -19.54 -5.72
N ARG A 21 -14.30 -20.59 -6.43
CA ARG A 21 -14.83 -21.96 -6.28
C ARG A 21 -14.62 -22.57 -4.89
N ARG A 22 -13.69 -22.03 -4.11
CA ARG A 22 -13.39 -22.47 -2.73
C ARG A 22 -14.06 -21.61 -1.66
N ASP A 23 -14.89 -20.64 -2.06
CA ASP A 23 -15.58 -19.70 -1.17
C ASP A 23 -14.61 -18.90 -0.27
N LEU A 24 -13.44 -18.54 -0.82
CA LEU A 24 -12.42 -17.79 -0.10
C LEU A 24 -12.45 -16.31 -0.48
N ALA A 25 -13.03 -15.49 0.40
CA ALA A 25 -13.10 -14.03 0.24
C ALA A 25 -11.79 -13.34 0.72
N ILE A 26 -10.69 -13.56 -0.01
CA ILE A 26 -9.39 -12.95 0.28
C ILE A 26 -9.23 -11.71 -0.60
N TRP A 27 -9.50 -10.53 -0.06
CA TRP A 27 -9.34 -9.25 -0.76
C TRP A 27 -7.89 -8.78 -0.68
N VAL A 28 -7.45 -8.00 -1.68
CA VAL A 28 -6.07 -7.51 -1.79
C VAL A 28 -6.03 -6.01 -2.03
N GLY A 29 -5.26 -5.29 -1.23
CA GLY A 29 -4.93 -3.87 -1.42
C GLY A 29 -3.44 -3.68 -1.68
N ALA A 30 -3.06 -2.46 -2.07
CA ALA A 30 -1.67 -2.07 -2.18
C ALA A 30 -1.48 -0.58 -1.95
N GLU A 31 -0.26 -0.19 -1.58
CA GLU A 31 0.17 1.19 -1.43
C GLU A 31 1.34 1.49 -2.43
N PRO A 32 1.13 1.42 -3.76
CA PRO A 32 2.20 1.69 -4.72
C PRO A 32 2.67 3.14 -4.63
N THR A 33 3.97 3.35 -4.83
CA THR A 33 4.64 4.64 -4.60
C THR A 33 5.43 5.07 -5.83
N PHE A 34 5.34 6.35 -6.17
CA PHE A 34 5.92 6.93 -7.37
C PHE A 34 6.76 8.16 -7.04
N THR A 35 7.89 8.31 -7.72
CA THR A 35 8.89 9.36 -7.47
C THR A 35 9.29 10.04 -8.77
N ASP A 36 9.66 11.32 -8.71
CA ASP A 36 10.40 11.94 -9.81
C ASP A 36 11.86 11.45 -9.74
N ARG A 37 12.20 10.47 -10.58
CA ARG A 37 13.53 9.85 -10.59
C ARG A 37 14.66 10.77 -11.09
N ARG A 38 14.34 11.96 -11.62
CA ARG A 38 15.32 12.94 -12.11
C ARG A 38 15.47 14.12 -11.16
N ALA A 39 14.58 14.27 -10.19
CA ALA A 39 14.60 15.40 -9.26
C ALA A 39 15.65 15.20 -8.16
N GLU A 40 16.33 16.30 -7.83
CA GLU A 40 17.28 16.39 -6.71
C GLU A 40 16.74 17.28 -5.57
N THR A 41 15.49 17.73 -5.68
CA THR A 41 14.86 18.58 -4.67
C THR A 41 14.45 17.76 -3.44
N PRO A 42 14.48 18.32 -2.22
CA PRO A 42 14.20 17.57 -0.98
C PRO A 42 12.89 16.78 -0.99
N GLU A 43 11.82 17.31 -1.58
CA GLU A 43 10.51 16.63 -1.64
C GLU A 43 10.53 15.29 -2.39
N TRP A 44 11.49 15.06 -3.29
CA TRP A 44 11.65 13.82 -4.05
C TRP A 44 12.83 12.97 -3.54
N LEU A 45 13.54 13.43 -2.50
CA LEU A 45 14.66 12.73 -1.88
C LEU A 45 14.35 12.21 -0.48
N ASN A 46 13.75 13.05 0.38
CA ASN A 46 13.53 12.72 1.79
C ASN A 46 12.31 13.42 2.45
N ASN A 47 11.85 14.55 1.95
CA ASN A 47 10.73 15.29 2.54
C ASN A 47 9.39 14.77 2.03
N ALA A 48 8.38 14.80 2.91
CA ALA A 48 7.02 14.44 2.53
C ALA A 48 6.35 15.51 1.66
N LEU A 49 6.52 16.78 2.01
CA LEU A 49 5.90 17.90 1.31
C LEU A 49 6.93 18.68 0.46
N GLY A 50 6.42 19.40 -0.53
CA GLY A 50 7.20 20.33 -1.34
C GLY A 50 6.37 20.98 -2.44
N PRO A 51 7.00 21.89 -3.22
CA PRO A 51 6.29 22.77 -4.13
C PRO A 51 5.72 22.06 -5.37
N SER A 52 6.28 20.93 -5.82
CA SER A 52 5.83 20.29 -7.07
C SER A 52 4.99 19.03 -6.85
N LYS A 53 5.12 18.38 -5.69
CA LYS A 53 4.53 17.05 -5.44
C LYS A 53 3.00 17.03 -5.53
N GLU A 54 2.32 18.03 -4.95
CA GLU A 54 0.85 18.09 -5.01
C GLU A 54 0.37 18.26 -6.46
N ASN A 55 1.04 19.10 -7.26
CA ASN A 55 0.66 19.33 -8.65
C ASN A 55 0.85 18.05 -9.49
N ARG A 56 1.88 17.25 -9.22
CA ARG A 56 2.03 15.92 -9.83
C ARG A 56 0.89 14.97 -9.42
N ALA A 57 0.51 14.95 -8.15
CA ALA A 57 -0.61 14.12 -7.69
C ALA A 57 -1.96 14.58 -8.29
N ARG A 58 -2.18 15.89 -8.44
CA ARG A 58 -3.37 16.44 -9.13
C ARG A 58 -3.42 16.02 -10.60
N GLN A 59 -2.29 16.02 -11.31
CA GLN A 59 -2.20 15.51 -12.69
C GLN A 59 -2.58 14.02 -12.76
N MET A 60 -2.04 13.19 -11.85
CA MET A 60 -2.42 11.78 -11.77
C MET A 60 -3.93 11.61 -11.55
N LEU A 61 -4.50 12.38 -10.62
CA LEU A 61 -5.93 12.30 -10.30
C LEU A 61 -6.81 12.75 -11.47
N ALA A 62 -6.44 13.84 -12.16
CA ALA A 62 -7.17 14.33 -13.32
C ALA A 62 -7.27 13.29 -14.43
N GLU A 63 -6.16 12.62 -14.71
CA GLU A 63 -6.18 11.54 -15.68
C GLU A 63 -6.96 10.31 -15.18
N ALA A 64 -6.84 9.96 -13.90
CA ALA A 64 -7.61 8.87 -13.31
C ALA A 64 -9.13 9.11 -13.48
N VAL A 65 -9.59 10.34 -13.24
CA VAL A 65 -10.99 10.74 -13.42
C VAL A 65 -11.39 10.67 -14.89
N HIS A 66 -10.54 11.10 -15.83
CA HIS A 66 -10.81 10.99 -17.26
C HIS A 66 -11.00 9.53 -17.70
N LEU A 67 -10.21 8.61 -17.14
CA LEU A 67 -10.30 7.17 -17.41
C LEU A 67 -11.42 6.46 -16.63
N THR A 68 -12.04 7.13 -15.65
CA THR A 68 -13.10 6.57 -14.80
C THR A 68 -14.25 7.57 -14.64
N PRO A 69 -15.02 7.83 -15.72
CA PRO A 69 -16.10 8.82 -15.70
C PRO A 69 -17.17 8.47 -14.66
N GLY A 70 -17.73 9.50 -14.02
CA GLY A 70 -18.75 9.35 -12.97
C GLY A 70 -18.20 9.17 -11.55
N SER A 71 -16.88 9.19 -11.37
CA SER A 71 -16.23 9.19 -10.04
C SER A 71 -16.41 10.50 -9.30
N ALA A 72 -16.49 10.46 -7.97
CA ALA A 72 -16.41 11.66 -7.13
C ALA A 72 -14.95 11.90 -6.74
N VAL A 73 -14.53 13.15 -6.81
CA VAL A 73 -13.22 13.58 -6.32
C VAL A 73 -13.40 14.27 -4.97
N LEU A 74 -12.65 13.81 -3.98
CA LEU A 74 -12.74 14.32 -2.62
C LEU A 74 -11.35 14.76 -2.15
N ARG A 75 -11.28 15.96 -1.59
CA ARG A 75 -10.08 16.51 -0.93
C ARG A 75 -10.25 16.35 0.58
N THR A 76 -9.61 15.34 1.15
CA THR A 76 -9.83 14.93 2.54
C THR A 76 -8.65 15.32 3.42
N VAL A 77 -8.87 15.43 4.72
CA VAL A 77 -7.79 15.69 5.68
C VAL A 77 -6.82 14.51 5.67
N GLY A 78 -5.57 14.74 5.28
CA GLY A 78 -4.53 13.70 5.26
C GLY A 78 -3.92 13.43 6.63
N ARG A 79 -2.85 12.63 6.66
CA ARG A 79 -2.15 12.30 7.90
C ARG A 79 -1.37 13.50 8.44
N GLN A 80 -1.29 13.61 9.75
CA GLN A 80 -0.39 14.53 10.45
C GLN A 80 0.55 13.73 11.35
N TYR A 81 1.84 14.01 11.26
CA TYR A 81 2.86 13.42 12.13
C TYR A 81 3.22 14.39 13.29
N PRO A 82 3.72 13.91 14.45
CA PRO A 82 3.86 14.73 15.68
C PRO A 82 4.67 16.03 15.59
N LYS A 83 5.48 16.22 14.53
CA LYS A 83 6.32 17.42 14.30
C LYS A 83 5.80 18.33 13.18
N GLU A 84 4.65 18.02 12.61
CA GLU A 84 4.03 18.80 11.54
C GLU A 84 2.96 19.72 12.13
N ASP A 85 2.92 20.99 11.69
CA ASP A 85 1.96 21.97 12.18
C ASP A 85 0.53 21.68 11.67
N LEU A 86 0.43 21.18 10.45
CA LEU A 86 -0.82 20.91 9.75
C LEU A 86 -0.84 19.50 9.14
N PRO A 87 -2.03 18.91 8.94
CA PRO A 87 -2.16 17.68 8.19
C PRO A 87 -1.68 17.84 6.75
N ARG A 88 -1.12 16.78 6.20
CA ARG A 88 -0.76 16.70 4.79
C ARG A 88 -2.02 16.67 3.91
N TRP A 89 -1.88 17.00 2.63
CA TRP A 89 -2.98 16.85 1.67
C TRP A 89 -3.33 15.37 1.41
N SER A 90 -4.61 15.10 1.12
CA SER A 90 -5.08 13.81 0.62
C SER A 90 -6.11 14.04 -0.49
N LEU A 91 -5.75 13.64 -1.69
CA LEU A 91 -6.61 13.74 -2.86
C LEU A 91 -7.16 12.36 -3.17
N GLY A 92 -8.46 12.18 -3.34
CA GLY A 92 -8.96 10.85 -3.60
C GLY A 92 -10.11 10.74 -4.57
N LEU A 93 -10.27 9.52 -5.03
CA LEU A 93 -11.21 9.07 -6.04
C LEU A 93 -12.16 8.07 -5.40
N TYR A 94 -13.43 8.45 -5.28
CA TYR A 94 -14.49 7.63 -4.73
C TYR A 94 -15.37 7.08 -5.85
N ARG A 95 -15.63 5.77 -5.86
CA ARG A 95 -16.32 5.06 -6.95
C ARG A 95 -17.23 3.97 -6.41
N ARG A 96 -18.29 3.66 -7.16
CA ARG A 96 -19.08 2.44 -6.93
C ARG A 96 -18.42 1.26 -7.64
N ARG A 97 -18.43 0.09 -7.01
CA ARG A 97 -17.86 -1.14 -7.59
C ARG A 97 -18.78 -1.79 -8.63
N ASP A 98 -20.06 -1.43 -8.63
CA ASP A 98 -21.03 -1.85 -9.65
C ASP A 98 -20.89 -1.08 -10.98
N GLY A 99 -19.95 -0.14 -11.07
CA GLY A 99 -19.68 0.67 -12.26
C GLY A 99 -20.68 1.79 -12.50
N GLN A 100 -21.68 1.98 -11.64
CA GLN A 100 -22.60 3.11 -11.74
C GLN A 100 -21.90 4.42 -11.33
N PRO A 101 -22.25 5.57 -11.95
CA PRO A 101 -21.77 6.87 -11.52
C PRO A 101 -22.10 7.13 -10.05
N ILE A 102 -21.14 7.70 -9.32
CA ILE A 102 -21.33 8.10 -7.91
C ILE A 102 -21.58 9.60 -7.76
N TRP A 103 -21.12 10.39 -8.74
CA TRP A 103 -21.22 11.84 -8.72
C TRP A 103 -22.15 12.34 -9.84
N PRO A 104 -23.32 12.90 -9.50
CA PRO A 104 -24.26 13.43 -10.49
C PRO A 104 -24.13 14.95 -10.70
N GLY A 105 -23.19 15.62 -10.02
CA GLY A 105 -23.02 17.08 -10.07
C GLY A 105 -22.08 17.57 -11.18
N PRO A 106 -21.76 18.87 -11.19
CA PRO A 106 -20.83 19.46 -12.15
C PRO A 106 -19.42 18.87 -12.00
N ALA A 107 -18.60 18.98 -13.05
CA ALA A 107 -17.26 18.39 -13.07
C ALA A 107 -16.37 18.94 -11.94
N ASP A 108 -15.40 18.13 -11.49
CA ASP A 108 -14.39 18.64 -10.57
C ASP A 108 -13.52 19.69 -11.30
N PRO A 109 -13.28 20.87 -10.70
CA PRO A 109 -12.46 21.92 -11.29
C PRO A 109 -11.03 21.50 -11.66
N LEU A 110 -10.50 20.40 -11.13
CA LEU A 110 -9.20 19.86 -11.54
C LEU A 110 -9.14 19.40 -13.00
N LEU A 111 -10.29 19.19 -13.64
CA LEU A 111 -10.38 18.81 -15.06
C LEU A 111 -10.35 20.00 -16.00
N GLU A 112 -10.54 21.22 -15.49
CA GLU A 112 -10.61 22.43 -16.30
C GLU A 112 -9.39 23.33 -16.05
N LEU A 113 -8.68 23.67 -17.12
CA LEU A 113 -7.46 24.47 -17.08
C LEU A 113 -7.73 25.99 -17.07
N ALA A 114 -8.98 26.42 -17.21
CA ALA A 114 -9.36 27.82 -17.31
C ALA A 114 -10.15 28.29 -16.08
N PRO A 115 -9.93 29.51 -15.56
CA PRO A 115 -10.76 30.09 -14.52
C PRO A 115 -12.21 30.18 -14.99
N LEU A 116 -13.12 29.58 -14.24
CA LEU A 116 -14.54 29.59 -14.53
C LEU A 116 -15.16 30.92 -14.08
N PRO A 117 -15.78 31.73 -14.97
CA PRO A 117 -16.55 32.89 -14.54
C PRO A 117 -17.78 32.40 -13.77
N LEU A 118 -18.05 32.99 -12.62
CA LEU A 118 -19.19 32.58 -11.81
C LEU A 118 -20.34 33.56 -11.89
N PRO A 119 -21.58 33.06 -11.86
CA PRO A 119 -22.74 33.90 -11.65
C PRO A 119 -22.67 34.61 -10.30
N GLU A 120 -23.17 35.83 -10.25
CA GLU A 120 -23.39 36.56 -9.00
C GLU A 120 -24.37 35.78 -8.11
N ASN A 121 -24.10 35.68 -6.80
CA ASN A 121 -24.89 34.92 -5.81
C ASN A 121 -24.99 33.40 -6.02
N ALA A 122 -24.20 32.80 -6.91
CA ALA A 122 -24.28 31.37 -7.20
C ALA A 122 -24.08 30.46 -5.97
N MET A 123 -23.31 30.92 -4.98
CA MET A 123 -23.07 30.17 -3.75
C MET A 123 -24.27 30.21 -2.80
N GLU A 124 -24.92 31.37 -2.68
CA GLU A 124 -26.15 31.57 -1.91
C GLU A 124 -27.30 30.77 -2.54
N ASP A 125 -27.44 30.83 -3.87
CA ASP A 125 -28.44 30.04 -4.61
C ASP A 125 -28.24 28.54 -4.38
N PHE A 126 -27.00 28.06 -4.52
CA PHE A 126 -26.65 26.66 -4.23
C PHE A 126 -26.96 26.28 -2.78
N TRP A 127 -26.65 27.15 -1.82
CA TRP A 127 -26.89 26.93 -0.40
C TRP A 127 -28.38 26.78 -0.07
N GLU A 128 -29.23 27.63 -0.64
CA GLU A 128 -30.69 27.56 -0.49
C GLU A 128 -31.29 26.35 -1.21
N LEU A 129 -30.86 26.08 -2.45
CA LEU A 129 -31.33 24.93 -3.23
C LEU A 129 -30.96 23.61 -2.54
N LEU A 130 -29.77 23.49 -1.97
CA LEU A 130 -29.38 22.31 -1.21
C LEU A 130 -30.29 22.10 0.00
N ALA A 131 -30.65 23.17 0.72
CA ALA A 131 -31.60 23.08 1.83
C ALA A 131 -32.97 22.54 1.37
N GLN A 132 -33.46 23.00 0.21
CA GLN A 132 -34.71 22.52 -0.38
C GLN A 132 -34.62 21.04 -0.78
N HIS A 133 -33.51 20.61 -1.40
CA HIS A 133 -33.28 19.22 -1.76
C HIS A 133 -33.19 18.29 -0.55
N LEU A 134 -32.55 18.72 0.54
CA LEU A 134 -32.54 17.98 1.81
C LEU A 134 -33.95 17.91 2.42
N GLY A 135 -34.68 19.03 2.40
CA GLY A 135 -36.07 19.09 2.88
C GLY A 135 -37.02 18.17 2.11
N ALA A 136 -36.87 18.06 0.78
CA ALA A 136 -37.65 17.14 -0.05
C ALA A 136 -37.39 15.66 0.28
N ARG A 137 -36.22 15.33 0.85
CA ARG A 137 -35.89 14.00 1.39
C ARG A 137 -36.38 13.79 2.84
N GLY A 138 -37.02 14.79 3.43
CA GLY A 138 -37.45 14.77 4.83
C GLY A 138 -36.33 15.09 5.84
N TRP A 139 -35.18 15.60 5.38
CA TRP A 139 -34.10 16.02 6.28
C TRP A 139 -34.29 17.47 6.67
N THR A 140 -34.33 17.73 7.97
CA THR A 140 -34.48 19.09 8.47
C THR A 140 -33.12 19.78 8.40
N ALA A 141 -33.06 20.97 7.80
CA ALA A 141 -31.84 21.76 7.65
C ALA A 141 -32.04 23.19 8.18
N LEU A 142 -31.00 23.76 8.78
CA LEU A 142 -30.92 25.14 9.21
C LEU A 142 -29.72 25.82 8.56
N LEU A 143 -29.98 26.97 7.94
CA LEU A 143 -29.00 27.82 7.28
C LEU A 143 -28.58 28.96 8.21
N PHE A 144 -27.28 29.20 8.32
CA PHE A 144 -26.70 30.35 9.01
C PHE A 144 -25.32 30.72 8.44
N THR A 145 -24.82 31.91 8.77
CA THR A 145 -23.49 32.36 8.37
C THR A 145 -22.57 32.51 9.57
N VAL A 146 -21.26 32.43 9.33
CA VAL A 146 -20.21 32.65 10.33
C VAL A 146 -19.10 33.50 9.74
N GLU A 147 -18.27 34.11 10.59
CA GLU A 147 -17.18 35.01 10.14
C GLU A 147 -15.96 34.26 9.57
N CYS A 148 -15.73 33.01 9.99
CA CYS A 148 -14.60 32.21 9.53
C CYS A 148 -14.93 31.46 8.23
N TYR A 149 -13.90 31.03 7.48
CA TYR A 149 -14.09 30.17 6.31
C TYR A 149 -14.33 28.70 6.71
N PRO A 150 -15.26 27.98 6.04
CA PRO A 150 -16.23 28.49 5.05
C PRO A 150 -17.30 29.41 5.68
N ALA A 151 -17.81 30.44 5.02
CA ALA A 151 -18.72 31.39 5.69
C ALA A 151 -20.18 30.90 5.75
N LEU A 152 -20.65 30.23 4.68
CA LEU A 152 -22.00 29.69 4.62
C LEU A 152 -22.03 28.34 5.36
N ARG A 153 -23.04 28.13 6.20
CA ARG A 153 -23.17 26.91 7.01
C ARG A 153 -24.56 26.31 6.85
N MET A 154 -24.61 24.99 6.85
CA MET A 154 -25.87 24.25 6.90
C MET A 154 -25.73 23.14 7.93
N ALA A 155 -26.55 23.20 8.99
CA ALA A 155 -26.70 22.11 9.93
C ALA A 155 -27.95 21.31 9.57
N PHE A 156 -27.86 19.98 9.51
CA PHE A 156 -29.02 19.16 9.16
C PHE A 156 -29.10 17.86 9.95
N ARG A 157 -30.30 17.28 10.01
CA ARG A 157 -30.58 15.97 10.62
C ARG A 157 -31.47 15.11 9.72
N ARG A 158 -31.22 13.81 9.71
CA ARG A 158 -32.02 12.81 8.97
C ARG A 158 -33.18 12.21 9.75
N ASP A 159 -33.19 12.38 11.07
CA ASP A 159 -34.14 11.72 11.99
C ASP A 159 -35.44 12.49 12.20
N GLY A 160 -35.64 13.59 11.49
CA GLY A 160 -36.81 14.46 11.61
C GLY A 160 -36.88 15.26 12.91
N LEU A 161 -35.85 15.18 13.77
CA LEU A 161 -35.79 16.02 14.97
C LEU A 161 -35.45 17.47 14.60
N PRO A 162 -35.89 18.45 15.41
CA PRO A 162 -35.52 19.86 15.20
C PRO A 162 -34.01 20.05 15.17
N VAL A 163 -33.53 20.84 14.21
CA VAL A 163 -32.13 21.26 14.15
C VAL A 163 -31.92 22.40 15.14
N LEU A 164 -31.42 22.08 16.33
CA LEU A 164 -31.03 23.07 17.33
C LEU A 164 -29.57 23.49 17.12
N ALA A 165 -29.32 24.34 16.11
CA ALA A 165 -28.01 24.89 15.83
C ALA A 165 -27.99 26.40 16.13
N ASN A 166 -27.30 26.78 17.22
CA ASN A 166 -27.08 28.18 17.58
C ASN A 166 -25.56 28.47 17.59
N PRO A 167 -25.02 29.15 16.57
CA PRO A 167 -23.59 29.47 16.45
C PRO A 167 -23.02 30.26 17.63
N GLU A 168 -23.84 31.05 18.33
CA GLU A 168 -23.40 31.83 19.51
C GLU A 168 -23.20 30.95 20.75
N ARG A 169 -23.82 29.76 20.79
CA ARG A 169 -23.83 28.86 21.96
C ARG A 169 -23.03 27.59 21.75
N ASP A 170 -22.83 27.16 20.51
CA ASP A 170 -22.08 25.95 20.17
C ASP A 170 -20.88 26.29 19.26
N PRO A 171 -19.66 26.39 19.81
CA PRO A 171 -18.47 26.76 19.05
C PRO A 171 -18.10 25.74 17.96
N ARG A 172 -18.67 24.52 18.00
CA ARG A 172 -18.46 23.50 16.96
C ARG A 172 -19.08 23.93 15.62
N LEU A 173 -20.13 24.75 15.64
CA LEU A 173 -20.82 25.28 14.46
C LEU A 173 -20.01 26.40 13.77
N THR A 174 -19.17 27.10 14.52
CA THR A 174 -18.30 28.19 14.07
C THR A 174 -16.85 27.74 13.85
N ARG A 175 -16.60 26.44 13.78
CA ARG A 175 -15.24 25.93 13.54
C ARG A 175 -14.70 26.42 12.18
N PRO A 176 -13.41 26.75 12.09
CA PRO A 176 -12.74 26.96 10.79
C PRO A 176 -12.66 25.65 10.01
N SER A 177 -12.30 25.75 8.73
CA SER A 177 -12.08 24.56 7.87
C SER A 177 -11.13 23.55 8.49
N LEU A 178 -11.47 22.28 8.32
CA LEU A 178 -10.71 21.13 8.85
C LEU A 178 -9.28 21.07 8.29
N HIS A 179 -9.08 21.53 7.06
CA HIS A 179 -7.78 21.48 6.37
C HIS A 179 -6.78 22.48 6.92
N GLY A 180 -7.27 23.57 7.54
CA GLY A 180 -6.44 24.60 8.16
C GLY A 180 -6.24 24.39 9.66
N GLN A 181 -6.52 23.19 10.19
CA GLN A 181 -6.45 22.88 11.61
C GLN A 181 -5.55 21.68 11.89
N PRO A 182 -4.79 21.69 13.00
CA PRO A 182 -4.09 20.50 13.45
C PRO A 182 -5.08 19.42 13.88
N ILE A 183 -4.76 18.17 13.55
CA ILE A 183 -5.47 16.99 14.03
C ILE A 183 -5.23 16.84 15.53
N PRO A 184 -6.29 16.77 16.36
CA PRO A 184 -6.15 16.53 17.78
C PRO A 184 -5.43 15.20 18.06
N GLY A 185 -4.71 15.09 19.18
CA GLY A 185 -3.99 13.85 19.56
C GLY A 185 -4.88 12.60 19.69
N ARG A 186 -6.19 12.79 19.88
CA ARG A 186 -7.21 11.71 19.87
C ARG A 186 -7.66 11.26 18.47
N GLY A 187 -7.10 11.86 17.42
CA GLY A 187 -7.51 11.69 16.03
C GLY A 187 -8.59 12.70 15.59
N LEU A 188 -8.81 12.74 14.28
CA LEU A 188 -9.86 13.53 13.65
C LEU A 188 -11.23 12.92 13.99
N ARG A 189 -12.13 13.73 14.54
CA ARG A 189 -13.51 13.32 14.93
C ARG A 189 -14.50 14.43 14.64
N ASP A 190 -15.75 14.04 14.38
CA ASP A 190 -16.87 14.95 14.19
C ASP A 190 -17.91 14.75 15.30
N ASP A 191 -17.73 15.46 16.42
CA ASP A 191 -18.60 15.34 17.60
C ASP A 191 -20.06 15.71 17.28
N LEU A 192 -20.32 16.53 16.26
CA LEU A 192 -21.68 16.86 15.82
C LEU A 192 -22.31 15.66 15.09
N ALA A 193 -21.57 15.07 14.15
CA ALA A 193 -22.05 13.91 13.40
C ALA A 193 -22.27 12.68 14.30
N GLU A 194 -21.41 12.48 15.31
CA GLU A 194 -21.61 11.45 16.35
C GLU A 194 -22.93 11.66 17.14
N GLN A 195 -23.44 12.89 17.20
CA GLN A 195 -24.72 13.27 17.83
C GLN A 195 -25.89 13.32 16.82
N GLY A 196 -25.67 12.86 15.59
CA GLY A 196 -26.65 12.86 14.50
C GLY A 196 -26.95 14.25 13.91
N LEU A 197 -26.11 15.26 14.21
CA LEU A 197 -26.20 16.60 13.64
C LEU A 197 -25.06 16.80 12.64
N PHE A 198 -25.37 16.96 11.36
CA PHE A 198 -24.36 17.07 10.32
C PHE A 198 -24.14 18.53 9.95
N LEU A 199 -22.88 18.96 9.83
CA LEU A 199 -22.51 20.33 9.48
C LEU A 199 -21.80 20.37 8.12
N LEU A 200 -22.40 21.08 7.17
CA LEU A 200 -21.77 21.44 5.90
C LEU A 200 -21.24 22.86 5.97
N GLY A 201 -20.03 23.05 5.47
CA GLY A 201 -19.47 24.38 5.21
C GLY A 201 -19.45 24.65 3.72
N MET A 202 -19.88 25.83 3.29
CA MET A 202 -19.88 26.24 1.90
C MET A 202 -19.17 27.58 1.75
N GLY A 203 -18.40 27.72 0.69
CA GLY A 203 -17.75 28.98 0.42
C GLY A 203 -16.82 28.95 -0.76
N TRP A 204 -16.24 30.11 -0.99
CA TRP A 204 -15.25 30.36 -2.02
C TRP A 204 -13.85 30.33 -1.38
N PRO A 205 -13.06 29.26 -1.53
CA PRO A 205 -11.71 29.25 -1.00
C PRO A 205 -10.87 30.30 -1.75
N GLY A 206 -10.17 31.15 -1.00
CA GLY A 206 -9.10 31.98 -1.52
C GLY A 206 -7.76 31.22 -1.54
N PRO A 207 -6.67 31.89 -1.98
CA PRO A 207 -5.33 31.31 -2.02
C PRO A 207 -4.83 30.81 -0.65
N GLU A 208 -5.27 31.46 0.43
CA GLU A 208 -4.85 31.19 1.81
C GLU A 208 -5.36 29.85 2.35
N GLN A 209 -6.40 29.26 1.74
CA GLN A 209 -6.99 27.99 2.16
C GLN A 209 -6.33 26.77 1.51
N GLY A 210 -5.21 26.93 0.78
CA GLY A 210 -4.48 25.81 0.15
C GLY A 210 -5.18 25.17 -1.05
N LEU A 211 -6.38 25.65 -1.41
CA LEU A 211 -7.12 25.28 -2.63
C LEU A 211 -6.85 26.25 -3.79
N GLY A 212 -5.87 27.16 -3.61
CA GLY A 212 -5.68 28.42 -4.34
C GLY A 212 -5.37 28.37 -5.84
N GLU A 213 -5.03 27.22 -6.42
CA GLU A 213 -4.80 27.15 -7.87
C GLU A 213 -6.10 27.08 -8.68
N VAL A 214 -7.24 26.77 -8.05
CA VAL A 214 -8.54 26.74 -8.73
C VAL A 214 -9.57 27.51 -7.91
N ALA A 215 -9.86 28.74 -8.33
CA ALA A 215 -10.96 29.51 -7.78
C ALA A 215 -12.29 28.82 -8.17
N ALA A 216 -12.83 28.00 -7.28
CA ALA A 216 -14.06 27.22 -7.50
C ALA A 216 -14.88 27.07 -6.20
N PRO A 217 -16.21 26.89 -6.29
CA PRO A 217 -17.06 26.57 -5.14
C PRO A 217 -16.50 25.39 -4.33
N CYS A 218 -16.45 25.45 -2.99
CA CYS A 218 -16.27 24.24 -2.15
C CYS A 218 -17.50 23.96 -1.28
N VAL A 219 -17.75 22.67 -1.08
CA VAL A 219 -18.54 22.13 0.03
C VAL A 219 -17.62 21.30 0.92
N GLU A 220 -17.48 21.70 2.18
CA GLU A 220 -16.84 20.94 3.23
C GLU A 220 -17.85 19.96 3.87
N LEU A 221 -17.61 18.68 3.65
CA LEU A 221 -18.45 17.55 4.05
C LEU A 221 -18.19 17.13 5.51
N PRO A 222 -19.25 16.79 6.28
CA PRO A 222 -19.13 16.24 7.62
C PRO A 222 -18.66 14.78 7.58
N ALA A 223 -18.29 14.23 8.75
CA ALA A 223 -18.10 12.78 8.85
C ALA A 223 -19.44 12.05 8.63
N CYS A 224 -19.43 11.04 7.77
CA CYS A 224 -20.58 10.15 7.55
C CYS A 224 -20.18 8.72 7.91
N GLY A 225 -21.01 8.04 8.70
CA GLY A 225 -20.74 6.65 9.13
C GLY A 225 -21.29 5.58 8.18
N GLU A 226 -22.20 5.94 7.26
CA GLU A 226 -22.91 4.99 6.40
C GLU A 226 -22.74 5.39 4.92
N VAL A 227 -22.39 4.42 4.06
CA VAL A 227 -22.25 4.65 2.62
C VAL A 227 -23.57 5.13 2.00
N ALA A 228 -24.71 4.54 2.37
CA ALA A 228 -26.03 4.94 1.86
C ALA A 228 -26.31 6.43 2.12
N LEU A 229 -26.11 6.90 3.36
CA LEU A 229 -26.27 8.30 3.72
C LEU A 229 -25.35 9.21 2.89
N PHE A 230 -24.09 8.82 2.73
CA PHE A 230 -23.13 9.62 1.98
C PHE A 230 -23.51 9.72 0.49
N LEU A 231 -24.02 8.64 -0.12
CA LEU A 231 -24.51 8.65 -1.50
C LEU A 231 -25.74 9.56 -1.67
N GLU A 232 -26.71 9.49 -0.76
CA GLU A 232 -27.89 10.37 -0.77
C GLU A 232 -27.51 11.85 -0.60
N LEU A 233 -26.48 12.12 0.23
CA LEU A 233 -25.93 13.45 0.41
C LEU A 233 -25.23 13.95 -0.87
N LEU A 234 -24.37 13.14 -1.49
CA LEU A 234 -23.72 13.48 -2.76
C LEU A 234 -24.74 13.74 -3.87
N GLU A 235 -25.81 12.96 -3.93
CA GLU A 235 -26.91 13.17 -4.88
C GLU A 235 -27.61 14.52 -4.66
N SER A 236 -27.91 14.85 -3.39
CA SER A 236 -28.52 16.12 -3.03
C SER A 236 -27.64 17.31 -3.37
N ILE A 237 -26.34 17.22 -3.07
CA ILE A 237 -25.34 18.24 -3.37
C ILE A 237 -25.20 18.40 -4.89
N GLY A 238 -25.05 17.30 -5.62
CA GLY A 238 -24.90 17.35 -7.08
C GLY A 238 -26.13 17.94 -7.78
N ALA A 239 -27.34 17.57 -7.34
CA ALA A 239 -28.58 18.12 -7.87
C ALA A 239 -28.70 19.62 -7.61
N ALA A 240 -28.42 20.06 -6.37
CA ALA A 240 -28.45 21.47 -6.01
C ALA A 240 -27.39 22.28 -6.78
N ALA A 241 -26.17 21.76 -6.91
CA ALA A 241 -25.08 22.40 -7.65
C ALA A 241 -25.41 22.55 -9.14
N THR A 242 -26.04 21.53 -9.73
CA THR A 242 -26.50 21.58 -11.13
C THR A 242 -27.63 22.59 -11.31
N ALA A 243 -28.60 22.62 -10.38
CA ALA A 243 -29.70 23.58 -10.42
C ALA A 243 -29.23 25.03 -10.25
N ALA A 244 -28.20 25.25 -9.42
CA ALA A 244 -27.53 26.54 -9.26
C ALA A 244 -26.56 26.88 -10.42
N GLN A 245 -26.48 26.02 -11.44
CA GLN A 245 -25.62 26.21 -12.62
C GLN A 245 -24.14 26.43 -12.27
N LEU A 246 -23.66 25.77 -11.20
CA LEU A 246 -22.25 25.84 -10.83
C LEU A 246 -21.39 25.20 -11.93
N PRO A 247 -20.36 25.88 -12.44
CA PRO A 247 -19.54 25.36 -13.52
C PRO A 247 -18.58 24.25 -13.03
N GLY A 248 -18.31 24.19 -11.73
CA GLY A 248 -17.57 23.14 -11.07
C GLY A 248 -17.79 23.20 -9.56
N LEU A 249 -17.54 22.09 -8.85
CA LEU A 249 -17.67 22.03 -7.41
C LEU A 249 -16.56 21.18 -6.78
N ILE A 250 -15.85 21.76 -5.82
CA ILE A 250 -14.89 21.05 -4.99
C ILE A 250 -15.64 20.40 -3.84
N LEU A 251 -15.42 19.10 -3.64
CA LEU A 251 -15.83 18.39 -2.44
C LEU A 251 -14.61 18.24 -1.52
N CYS A 252 -14.69 18.83 -0.33
CA CYS A 252 -13.63 18.83 0.67
C CYS A 252 -14.13 18.27 2.02
N GLY A 253 -13.26 17.88 2.95
CA GLY A 253 -13.62 17.67 4.36
C GLY A 253 -13.21 16.32 4.94
N PHE A 254 -14.12 15.67 5.68
CA PHE A 254 -13.86 14.34 6.25
C PHE A 254 -13.72 13.26 5.17
N PRO A 255 -12.93 12.19 5.41
CA PRO A 255 -12.92 11.02 4.55
C PRO A 255 -14.32 10.40 4.37
N PRO A 256 -14.66 9.88 3.16
CA PRO A 256 -15.94 9.22 2.94
C PRO A 256 -16.03 7.89 3.73
N PRO A 257 -17.24 7.43 4.10
CA PRO A 257 -17.43 6.07 4.57
C PRO A 257 -17.08 5.07 3.45
N VAL A 258 -16.70 3.86 3.84
CA VAL A 258 -16.39 2.78 2.91
C VAL A 258 -17.05 1.48 3.35
N ASP A 259 -17.51 0.69 2.38
CA ASP A 259 -17.97 -0.68 2.55
C ASP A 259 -17.62 -1.50 1.30
N SER A 260 -18.14 -2.73 1.20
CA SER A 260 -17.88 -3.62 0.07
C SER A 260 -18.48 -3.18 -1.26
N THR A 261 -19.29 -2.12 -1.31
CA THR A 261 -19.97 -1.62 -2.52
C THR A 261 -19.21 -0.48 -3.19
N VAL A 262 -18.26 0.14 -2.49
CA VAL A 262 -17.52 1.32 -2.94
C VAL A 262 -16.01 1.11 -2.90
N ALA A 263 -15.29 1.92 -3.67
CA ALA A 263 -13.85 1.96 -3.74
C ALA A 263 -13.37 3.39 -3.47
N TRP A 264 -12.53 3.54 -2.44
CA TRP A 264 -11.90 4.80 -2.07
C TRP A 264 -10.38 4.67 -2.25
N THR A 265 -9.85 5.35 -3.27
CA THR A 265 -8.40 5.40 -3.53
C THR A 265 -7.91 6.81 -3.23
N THR A 266 -6.79 6.94 -2.52
CA THR A 266 -6.19 8.27 -2.23
C THR A 266 -4.75 8.38 -2.72
N LEU A 267 -4.38 9.58 -3.14
CA LEU A 267 -3.02 10.03 -3.39
C LEU A 267 -2.60 10.88 -2.20
N THR A 268 -1.48 10.51 -1.57
CA THR A 268 -0.95 11.19 -0.39
C THR A 268 0.56 11.43 -0.53
N PRO A 269 1.09 12.48 0.11
CA PRO A 269 2.51 12.73 0.13
C PRO A 269 3.18 11.90 1.22
N ASP A 270 4.19 11.15 0.81
CA ASP A 270 5.09 10.47 1.72
C ASP A 270 6.54 10.91 1.46
N PRO A 271 7.47 10.68 2.41
CA PRO A 271 8.87 11.00 2.23
C PRO A 271 9.35 10.56 0.85
N ALA A 272 9.73 11.55 0.04
CA ALA A 272 10.32 11.35 -1.28
C ALA A 272 9.37 10.79 -2.38
N VAL A 273 8.13 10.40 -2.08
CA VAL A 273 7.19 9.78 -3.05
C VAL A 273 5.79 10.38 -2.98
N VAL A 274 5.02 10.19 -4.06
CA VAL A 274 3.56 10.18 -4.02
C VAL A 274 3.12 8.73 -3.80
N GLU A 275 2.35 8.49 -2.74
CA GLU A 275 1.79 7.19 -2.43
C GLU A 275 0.33 7.10 -2.90
N VAL A 276 -0.03 5.99 -3.53
CA VAL A 276 -1.40 5.67 -3.90
C VAL A 276 -1.92 4.63 -2.92
N ASN A 277 -2.78 5.03 -1.97
CA ASN A 277 -3.48 4.10 -1.10
C ASN A 277 -4.67 3.52 -1.90
N MET A 278 -4.50 2.35 -2.48
CA MET A 278 -5.53 1.73 -3.32
C MET A 278 -6.70 1.17 -2.49
N ALA A 279 -7.92 1.35 -3.00
CA ALA A 279 -9.07 0.61 -2.49
C ALA A 279 -8.81 -0.91 -2.60
N PRO A 280 -9.10 -1.71 -1.56
CA PRO A 280 -8.97 -3.17 -1.63
C PRO A 280 -9.79 -3.75 -2.79
N ALA A 281 -9.22 -4.64 -3.58
CA ALA A 281 -9.86 -5.33 -4.68
C ALA A 281 -10.35 -6.73 -4.25
N PRO A 282 -11.54 -7.17 -4.70
CA PRO A 282 -12.08 -8.49 -4.38
C PRO A 282 -11.27 -9.63 -5.03
N ASP A 283 -10.70 -9.36 -6.21
CA ASP A 283 -9.98 -10.32 -7.04
C ASP A 283 -8.75 -9.66 -7.68
N VAL A 284 -7.88 -10.49 -8.26
CA VAL A 284 -6.63 -9.99 -8.87
C VAL A 284 -6.91 -9.33 -10.22
N THR A 285 -8.01 -9.69 -10.90
CA THR A 285 -8.47 -9.03 -12.13
C THR A 285 -8.76 -7.54 -11.88
N ASP A 286 -9.58 -7.22 -10.88
CA ASP A 286 -9.86 -5.85 -10.46
C ASP A 286 -8.58 -5.16 -9.95
N PHE A 287 -7.77 -5.85 -9.15
CA PHE A 287 -6.49 -5.32 -8.67
C PHE A 287 -5.55 -4.92 -9.83
N LEU A 288 -5.43 -5.76 -10.87
CA LEU A 288 -4.61 -5.47 -12.05
C LEU A 288 -5.13 -4.25 -12.82
N ARG A 289 -6.47 -4.09 -12.93
CA ARG A 289 -7.06 -2.90 -13.55
C ARG A 289 -6.67 -1.63 -12.79
N GLU A 290 -6.81 -1.63 -11.47
CA GLU A 290 -6.53 -0.46 -10.63
C GLU A 290 -5.03 -0.13 -10.54
N THR A 291 -4.17 -1.15 -10.51
CA THR A 291 -2.72 -0.95 -10.57
C THR A 291 -2.30 -0.38 -11.93
N ARG A 292 -2.82 -0.89 -13.05
CA ARG A 292 -2.53 -0.32 -14.38
C ARG A 292 -2.95 1.14 -14.49
N LEU A 293 -4.11 1.50 -13.96
CA LEU A 293 -4.57 2.88 -13.88
C LEU A 293 -3.57 3.74 -13.09
N SER A 294 -3.15 3.28 -11.91
CA SER A 294 -2.21 4.01 -11.04
C SER A 294 -0.84 4.20 -11.71
N PHE A 295 -0.31 3.17 -12.38
CA PHE A 295 0.97 3.26 -13.08
C PHE A 295 0.91 4.16 -14.32
N ALA A 296 -0.18 4.09 -15.10
CA ALA A 296 -0.36 4.92 -16.29
C ALA A 296 -0.44 6.41 -15.93
N THR A 297 -1.31 6.75 -14.96
CA THR A 297 -1.49 8.12 -14.48
C THR A 297 -0.21 8.68 -13.85
N ALA A 298 0.54 7.87 -13.09
CA ALA A 298 1.86 8.26 -12.57
C ALA A 298 2.87 8.56 -13.69
N ALA A 299 2.95 7.70 -14.72
CA ALA A 299 3.89 7.87 -15.82
C ALA A 299 3.59 9.14 -16.64
N ASN A 300 2.32 9.44 -16.87
CA ASN A 300 1.88 10.63 -17.58
C ASN A 300 2.06 11.92 -16.75
N ALA A 301 1.99 11.81 -15.42
CA ALA A 301 2.44 12.87 -14.53
C ALA A 301 3.98 13.00 -14.46
N GLY A 302 4.75 12.16 -15.17
CA GLY A 302 6.21 12.20 -15.19
C GLY A 302 6.90 11.52 -14.01
N LEU A 303 6.16 10.74 -13.22
CA LEU A 303 6.68 9.97 -12.10
C LEU A 303 7.07 8.55 -12.52
N SER A 304 7.84 7.85 -11.70
CA SER A 304 8.34 6.50 -11.95
C SER A 304 8.24 5.63 -10.70
N PRO A 305 8.03 4.30 -10.84
CA PRO A 305 7.98 3.37 -9.71
C PRO A 305 9.36 2.99 -9.16
N TYR A 306 10.42 3.70 -9.57
CA TYR A 306 11.81 3.36 -9.28
C TYR A 306 12.69 4.61 -9.24
N ARG A 307 13.87 4.50 -8.61
CA ARG A 307 14.94 5.52 -8.62
C ARG A 307 16.21 5.00 -9.29
N LEU A 308 17.10 5.94 -9.58
CA LEU A 308 18.45 5.67 -10.07
C LEU A 308 19.44 6.18 -9.04
N ASN A 309 20.33 5.30 -8.57
CA ASN A 309 21.52 5.71 -7.85
C ASN A 309 22.50 6.39 -8.83
N TYR A 310 23.45 7.19 -8.31
CA TYR A 310 24.45 7.89 -9.12
C TYR A 310 25.27 6.97 -10.05
N ASN A 311 25.44 5.70 -9.69
CA ASN A 311 26.11 4.69 -10.51
C ASN A 311 25.21 4.03 -11.57
N GLY A 312 23.98 4.53 -11.77
CA GLY A 312 22.99 3.98 -12.70
C GLY A 312 22.22 2.76 -12.18
N GLN A 313 22.48 2.30 -10.94
CA GLN A 313 21.74 1.18 -10.36
C GLN A 313 20.29 1.57 -10.12
N ILE A 314 19.36 0.75 -10.64
CA ILE A 314 17.93 0.88 -10.38
C ILE A 314 17.64 0.34 -8.97
N THR A 315 16.87 1.11 -8.21
CA THR A 315 16.28 0.73 -6.93
C THR A 315 14.78 1.02 -6.95
N ASP A 316 14.05 0.61 -5.91
CA ASP A 316 12.64 0.94 -5.81
C ASP A 316 12.41 2.46 -5.71
N SER A 317 11.15 2.89 -5.72
CA SER A 317 10.80 4.32 -5.66
C SER A 317 11.25 5.01 -4.37
N GLY A 318 11.77 4.29 -3.37
CA GLY A 318 12.06 4.77 -2.01
C GLY A 318 10.89 4.57 -1.03
N GLY A 319 9.67 4.34 -1.54
CA GLY A 319 8.49 4.02 -0.76
C GLY A 319 8.35 2.51 -0.47
N GLY A 320 7.34 2.15 0.34
CA GLY A 320 7.11 0.76 0.73
C GLY A 320 6.52 -0.11 -0.40
N GLY A 321 5.56 0.41 -1.17
CA GLY A 321 4.89 -0.36 -2.23
C GLY A 321 4.10 -1.57 -1.69
N GLN A 322 3.65 -1.49 -0.43
CA GLN A 322 3.25 -2.64 0.37
C GLN A 322 1.97 -3.27 -0.17
N LEU A 323 1.88 -4.60 -0.08
CA LEU A 323 0.65 -5.37 -0.37
C LEU A 323 -0.07 -5.65 0.94
N THR A 324 -1.41 -5.63 0.90
CA THR A 324 -2.23 -5.89 2.09
C THR A 324 -3.30 -6.92 1.76
N LEU A 325 -3.51 -7.88 2.65
CA LEU A 325 -4.64 -8.82 2.55
C LEU A 325 -5.68 -8.53 3.63
N GLY A 326 -6.94 -8.76 3.29
CA GLY A 326 -8.08 -8.56 4.18
C GLY A 326 -9.36 -9.17 3.62
N GLY A 327 -10.50 -8.74 4.15
CA GLY A 327 -11.83 -9.11 3.68
C GLY A 327 -12.64 -7.90 3.23
N PRO A 328 -13.89 -8.11 2.76
CA PRO A 328 -14.79 -7.01 2.36
C PRO A 328 -15.15 -6.05 3.51
N ALA A 329 -15.00 -6.50 4.75
CA ALA A 329 -15.16 -5.71 5.96
C ALA A 329 -14.19 -6.24 7.04
N PRO A 330 -13.89 -5.47 8.10
CA PRO A 330 -12.96 -5.91 9.13
C PRO A 330 -13.29 -7.29 9.73
N ASN A 331 -14.54 -7.52 10.11
CA ASN A 331 -14.99 -8.78 10.72
C ASN A 331 -15.04 -9.97 9.75
N SER A 332 -15.03 -9.73 8.44
CA SER A 332 -15.01 -10.78 7.42
C SER A 332 -13.60 -11.05 6.89
N SER A 333 -12.58 -10.43 7.49
CA SER A 333 -11.18 -10.71 7.17
C SER A 333 -10.84 -12.20 7.30
N PRO A 334 -10.12 -12.79 6.32
CA PRO A 334 -9.69 -14.19 6.38
C PRO A 334 -8.82 -14.47 7.61
N PHE A 335 -8.13 -13.47 8.16
CA PHE A 335 -7.32 -13.61 9.36
C PHE A 335 -8.14 -13.71 10.65
N LEU A 336 -9.42 -13.32 10.62
CA LEU A 336 -10.33 -13.41 11.76
C LEU A 336 -11.32 -14.57 11.61
N THR A 337 -11.79 -14.84 10.39
CA THR A 337 -12.67 -15.97 10.10
C THR A 337 -11.92 -17.30 10.08
N ALA A 338 -10.62 -17.29 9.74
CA ALA A 338 -9.71 -18.41 9.88
C ALA A 338 -8.51 -18.03 10.77
N PRO A 339 -8.65 -18.00 12.12
CA PRO A 339 -7.64 -17.45 13.03
C PRO A 339 -6.30 -18.21 13.03
N ARG A 340 -6.26 -19.41 12.45
CA ARG A 340 -5.01 -20.18 12.24
C ARG A 340 -4.16 -19.66 11.07
N LEU A 341 -4.73 -18.83 10.20
CA LEU A 341 -4.04 -18.32 9.02
C LEU A 341 -2.81 -17.50 9.40
N LEU A 342 -2.92 -16.53 10.31
CA LEU A 342 -1.78 -15.66 10.67
C LEU A 342 -0.62 -16.46 11.32
N PRO A 343 -0.83 -17.34 12.31
CA PRO A 343 0.22 -18.22 12.82
C PRO A 343 0.87 -19.07 11.74
N ALA A 344 0.07 -19.67 10.85
CA ALA A 344 0.57 -20.49 9.75
C ALA A 344 1.39 -19.67 8.75
N LEU A 345 0.96 -18.45 8.47
CA LEU A 345 1.62 -17.53 7.55
C LEU A 345 2.99 -17.09 8.08
N ILE A 346 3.08 -16.74 9.38
CA ILE A 346 4.36 -16.39 10.02
C ILE A 346 5.34 -17.56 9.92
N SER A 347 4.89 -18.78 10.24
CA SER A 347 5.74 -19.96 10.08
C SER A 347 6.12 -20.24 8.63
N TYR A 348 5.22 -19.98 7.69
CA TYR A 348 5.46 -20.20 6.27
C TYR A 348 6.52 -19.23 5.72
N PHE A 349 6.42 -17.94 6.06
CA PHE A 349 7.44 -16.94 5.71
C PHE A 349 8.76 -17.27 6.39
N ASN A 350 8.74 -17.69 7.65
CA ASN A 350 9.97 -18.14 8.31
C ASN A 350 10.63 -19.30 7.54
N ARG A 351 9.85 -20.29 7.10
CA ARG A 351 10.36 -21.43 6.31
C ARG A 351 10.83 -21.05 4.91
N HIS A 352 10.32 -19.97 4.31
CA HIS A 352 10.62 -19.58 2.94
C HIS A 352 11.20 -18.16 2.86
N PRO A 353 12.52 -17.97 3.14
CA PRO A 353 13.17 -16.66 3.07
C PRO A 353 13.03 -15.94 1.72
N ALA A 354 12.74 -16.65 0.63
CA ALA A 354 12.44 -16.03 -0.66
C ALA A 354 11.24 -15.08 -0.59
N LEU A 355 10.24 -15.37 0.23
CA LEU A 355 9.08 -14.49 0.43
C LEU A 355 9.44 -13.18 1.14
N SER A 356 10.58 -13.15 1.84
CA SER A 356 11.10 -11.95 2.52
C SER A 356 12.10 -11.18 1.66
N PHE A 357 12.91 -11.89 0.87
CA PHE A 357 14.12 -11.32 0.26
C PHE A 357 14.10 -11.27 -1.28
N TYR A 358 13.44 -12.20 -1.97
CA TYR A 358 13.52 -12.31 -3.43
C TYR A 358 12.88 -11.14 -4.18
N PHE A 359 11.95 -10.44 -3.55
CA PHE A 359 11.24 -9.29 -4.13
C PHE A 359 11.73 -7.94 -3.55
N THR A 360 12.94 -7.94 -2.98
CA THR A 360 13.61 -6.74 -2.46
C THR A 360 14.69 -6.27 -3.44
N THR A 361 15.01 -4.98 -3.40
CA THR A 361 15.95 -4.34 -4.34
C THR A 361 17.32 -4.09 -3.74
N ASP A 362 17.37 -3.70 -2.47
CA ASP A 362 18.57 -3.33 -1.70
C ASP A 362 18.40 -3.72 -0.21
N CYS A 363 19.35 -3.34 0.64
CA CYS A 363 19.38 -3.44 2.11
C CYS A 363 18.32 -4.37 2.74
N VAL A 364 18.69 -5.64 2.94
CA VAL A 364 17.85 -6.61 3.65
C VAL A 364 18.29 -6.78 5.10
N GLY A 365 17.40 -7.39 5.88
CA GLY A 365 17.67 -7.90 7.20
C GLY A 365 17.28 -7.01 8.37
N ASN A 366 17.89 -7.25 9.54
CA ASN A 366 17.50 -6.61 10.82
C ASN A 366 17.46 -5.07 10.79
N SER A 367 18.24 -4.46 9.90
CA SER A 367 18.40 -3.01 9.73
C SER A 367 17.51 -2.44 8.62
N SER A 368 16.80 -3.30 7.89
CA SER A 368 15.91 -2.96 6.77
C SER A 368 14.54 -2.46 7.22
N GLN A 369 13.70 -2.04 6.27
CA GLN A 369 12.33 -1.60 6.55
C GLN A 369 11.35 -2.76 6.89
N ALA A 370 11.77 -4.00 6.64
CA ALA A 370 10.92 -5.18 6.76
C ALA A 370 11.73 -6.40 7.28
N PRO A 371 12.37 -6.28 8.46
CA PRO A 371 13.13 -7.39 9.03
C PRO A 371 12.22 -8.57 9.37
N ARG A 372 12.80 -9.76 9.32
CA ARG A 372 12.13 -10.98 9.76
C ARG A 372 12.25 -11.15 11.29
N PRO A 373 11.32 -11.88 11.93
CA PRO A 373 11.43 -12.17 13.36
C PRO A 373 12.74 -12.89 13.73
N ASP A 374 13.19 -13.83 12.90
CA ASP A 374 14.40 -14.65 13.12
C ASP A 374 15.73 -13.94 12.85
N GLU A 375 15.70 -12.63 12.57
CA GLU A 375 16.89 -11.77 12.43
C GLU A 375 17.18 -10.91 13.66
N ARG A 376 16.38 -11.06 14.72
CA ARG A 376 16.59 -10.43 16.02
C ARG A 376 17.54 -11.28 16.88
N THR A 377 17.27 -11.38 18.18
CA THR A 377 18.06 -12.23 19.09
C THR A 377 17.73 -13.71 18.86
N ALA A 378 18.65 -14.61 19.19
CA ALA A 378 18.46 -16.04 18.91
C ALA A 378 17.25 -16.64 19.64
N GLU A 379 16.97 -16.16 20.85
CA GLU A 379 15.88 -16.61 21.73
C GLU A 379 14.50 -16.28 21.17
N ILE A 380 14.39 -15.27 20.28
CA ILE A 380 13.11 -14.80 19.74
C ILE A 380 12.37 -15.90 18.98
N VAL A 381 13.11 -16.81 18.34
CA VAL A 381 12.56 -17.91 17.54
C VAL A 381 11.96 -18.97 18.46
N GLU A 382 12.60 -19.25 19.59
CA GLU A 382 12.11 -20.20 20.59
C GLU A 382 10.84 -19.67 21.29
N GLU A 383 10.85 -18.38 21.65
CA GLU A 383 9.69 -17.70 22.25
C GLU A 383 8.52 -17.61 21.27
N LEU A 384 8.79 -17.30 19.99
CA LEU A 384 7.76 -17.31 18.94
C LEU A 384 7.22 -18.72 18.72
N ALA A 385 8.07 -19.75 18.71
CA ALA A 385 7.64 -21.16 18.60
C ALA A 385 6.71 -21.55 19.77
N LEU A 386 7.02 -21.09 20.98
CA LEU A 386 6.17 -21.30 22.15
C LEU A 386 4.83 -20.57 21.99
N ALA A 387 4.84 -19.30 21.60
CA ALA A 387 3.62 -18.51 21.37
C ALA A 387 2.70 -19.16 20.32
N LEU A 388 3.26 -19.60 19.19
CA LEU A 388 2.54 -20.34 18.14
C LEU A 388 1.95 -21.66 18.67
N THR A 389 2.73 -22.41 19.48
CA THR A 389 2.26 -23.66 20.11
C THR A 389 1.11 -23.41 21.08
N LEU A 390 1.15 -22.32 21.86
CA LEU A 390 0.09 -21.95 22.79
C LEU A 390 -1.18 -21.49 22.05
N LEU A 391 -1.03 -20.76 20.95
CA LEU A 391 -2.15 -20.37 20.09
C LEU A 391 -2.81 -21.58 19.43
N ASP A 392 -2.05 -22.56 18.93
CA ASP A 392 -2.60 -23.76 18.29
C ASP A 392 -3.43 -24.64 19.25
N ARG A 393 -3.12 -24.60 20.55
CA ARG A 393 -3.92 -25.26 21.60
C ARG A 393 -5.27 -24.59 21.83
N GLN A 394 -5.43 -23.33 21.43
CA GLN A 394 -6.70 -22.63 21.55
C GLN A 394 -7.58 -22.96 20.34
N ARG A 395 -8.82 -23.37 20.58
CA ARG A 395 -9.76 -23.65 19.49
C ARG A 395 -10.14 -22.38 18.72
N ASN A 396 -10.51 -21.33 19.43
CA ASN A 396 -11.00 -20.07 18.88
C ASN A 396 -10.35 -18.88 19.61
N PRO A 397 -9.07 -18.56 19.34
CA PRO A 397 -8.46 -17.36 19.90
C PRO A 397 -9.23 -16.13 19.40
N THR A 398 -9.50 -15.18 20.28
CA THR A 398 -10.11 -13.91 19.90
C THR A 398 -9.15 -13.07 19.03
N PRO A 399 -9.64 -12.14 18.20
CA PRO A 399 -8.78 -11.25 17.42
C PRO A 399 -7.74 -10.50 18.27
N GLU A 400 -8.15 -10.04 19.46
CA GLU A 400 -7.27 -9.37 20.40
C GLU A 400 -6.18 -10.30 20.96
N GLN A 401 -6.54 -11.53 21.37
CA GLN A 401 -5.56 -12.51 21.83
C GLN A 401 -4.57 -12.90 20.74
N LEU A 402 -5.04 -13.05 19.50
CA LEU A 402 -4.19 -13.34 18.36
C LEU A 402 -3.17 -12.22 18.14
N TRP A 403 -3.63 -10.97 18.14
CA TRP A 403 -2.76 -9.80 17.98
C TRP A 403 -1.77 -9.65 19.15
N GLN A 404 -2.22 -9.75 20.40
CA GLN A 404 -1.36 -9.62 21.59
C GLN A 404 -0.29 -10.71 21.64
N SER A 405 -0.61 -11.93 21.20
CA SER A 405 0.32 -13.07 21.25
C SER A 405 1.41 -12.99 20.19
N LEU A 406 1.18 -12.27 19.08
CA LEU A 406 2.10 -12.25 17.93
C LEU A 406 2.80 -10.90 17.73
N SER A 407 2.15 -9.79 18.04
CA SER A 407 2.70 -8.44 17.85
C SER A 407 4.09 -8.20 18.47
N PRO A 408 4.46 -8.75 19.66
CA PRO A 408 5.79 -8.53 20.23
C PRO A 408 6.95 -9.07 19.38
N PHE A 409 6.67 -10.08 18.55
CA PHE A 409 7.66 -10.72 17.67
C PHE A 409 7.78 -10.02 16.31
N LEU A 410 6.73 -9.30 15.89
CA LEU A 410 6.60 -8.64 14.59
C LEU A 410 7.02 -7.18 14.67
N ALA A 411 8.29 -6.97 15.00
CA ALA A 411 8.91 -5.65 15.13
C ALA A 411 10.41 -5.75 14.82
N ASP A 412 11.06 -4.62 14.58
CA ASP A 412 12.51 -4.57 14.42
C ASP A 412 13.26 -4.71 15.76
N ALA A 413 14.59 -4.65 15.71
CA ALA A 413 15.44 -4.72 16.90
C ALA A 413 15.22 -3.56 17.90
N GLY A 414 14.67 -2.43 17.45
CA GLY A 414 14.28 -1.29 18.31
C GLY A 414 12.86 -1.40 18.87
N GLY A 415 12.11 -2.44 18.51
CA GLY A 415 10.72 -2.62 18.92
C GLY A 415 9.70 -1.85 18.05
N ASN A 416 10.12 -1.34 16.90
CA ASN A 416 9.22 -0.65 15.98
C ASN A 416 8.37 -1.66 15.20
N THR A 417 7.08 -1.73 15.53
CA THR A 417 6.08 -2.60 14.90
C THR A 417 5.74 -2.22 13.47
N HIS A 418 5.99 -0.97 13.05
CA HIS A 418 5.89 -0.59 11.64
C HIS A 418 7.01 -1.19 10.78
N ARG A 419 8.09 -1.72 11.37
CA ARG A 419 9.23 -2.31 10.65
C ARG A 419 9.30 -3.81 10.87
N THR A 420 8.56 -4.54 10.06
CA THR A 420 8.46 -6.00 10.10
C THR A 420 8.03 -6.50 8.73
N GLU A 421 8.45 -7.70 8.32
CA GLU A 421 8.01 -8.30 7.05
C GLU A 421 6.50 -8.50 6.95
N ILE A 422 5.85 -8.83 8.07
CA ILE A 422 4.40 -9.00 8.22
C ILE A 422 3.95 -8.05 9.33
N ASN A 423 3.20 -7.01 8.96
CA ASN A 423 2.65 -6.03 9.89
C ASN A 423 1.17 -6.34 10.16
N ILE A 424 0.82 -6.35 11.45
CA ILE A 424 -0.54 -6.66 11.93
C ILE A 424 -1.15 -5.51 12.74
N GLU A 425 -0.62 -4.30 12.64
CA GLU A 425 -1.14 -3.16 13.40
C GLU A 425 -2.54 -2.75 12.94
N LYS A 426 -2.84 -2.91 11.65
CA LYS A 426 -4.16 -2.69 11.08
C LYS A 426 -5.08 -3.92 11.22
N LEU A 427 -4.62 -5.02 11.84
CA LEU A 427 -5.42 -6.22 12.03
C LEU A 427 -6.43 -6.02 13.16
N TRP A 428 -5.94 -5.98 14.41
CA TRP A 428 -6.77 -5.84 15.61
C TRP A 428 -6.03 -5.20 16.81
N ASN A 429 -5.31 -4.10 16.56
CA ASN A 429 -4.60 -3.35 17.59
C ASN A 429 -5.56 -2.41 18.37
N PRO A 430 -5.87 -2.66 19.65
CA PRO A 430 -6.78 -1.83 20.43
C PRO A 430 -6.18 -0.46 20.80
N TYR A 431 -4.86 -0.30 20.70
CA TYR A 431 -4.14 0.92 21.06
C TYR A 431 -3.96 1.89 19.89
N LEU A 432 -4.51 1.55 18.71
CA LEU A 432 -4.41 2.36 17.49
C LEU A 432 -5.81 2.87 17.09
N PRO A 433 -6.24 4.04 17.59
CA PRO A 433 -7.60 4.55 17.38
C PRO A 433 -7.99 4.68 15.92
N GLY A 434 -9.22 4.27 15.58
CA GLY A 434 -9.83 4.43 14.24
C GLY A 434 -9.30 3.48 13.16
N ARG A 435 -8.07 2.98 13.26
CA ARG A 435 -7.41 2.19 12.19
C ARG A 435 -6.85 0.83 12.64
N GLY A 436 -6.76 0.58 13.93
CA GLY A 436 -6.19 -0.66 14.46
C GLY A 436 -7.02 -1.92 14.22
N GLN A 437 -8.31 -1.77 13.96
CA GLN A 437 -9.27 -2.89 13.80
C GLN A 437 -9.84 -2.94 12.38
N ALA A 438 -8.99 -2.74 11.37
CA ALA A 438 -9.39 -2.79 9.97
C ALA A 438 -9.46 -4.24 9.42
N GLY A 439 -8.99 -5.24 10.17
CA GLY A 439 -8.93 -6.63 9.71
C GLY A 439 -7.85 -6.87 8.64
N LEU A 440 -6.83 -6.02 8.57
CA LEU A 440 -5.83 -6.02 7.51
C LEU A 440 -4.47 -6.55 8.00
N VAL A 441 -3.78 -7.30 7.15
CA VAL A 441 -2.38 -7.72 7.35
C VAL A 441 -1.55 -7.22 6.17
N GLU A 442 -0.48 -6.49 6.46
CA GLU A 442 0.38 -5.85 5.46
C GLU A 442 1.69 -6.61 5.30
N PHE A 443 2.08 -6.81 4.04
CA PHE A 443 3.28 -7.54 3.63
C PHE A 443 4.32 -6.53 3.15
N ARG A 444 5.28 -6.23 4.01
CA ARG A 444 6.25 -5.14 3.79
C ARG A 444 7.57 -5.62 3.19
N ALA A 445 7.78 -6.94 3.18
CA ALA A 445 8.91 -7.56 2.50
C ALA A 445 8.86 -7.38 0.97
N PHE A 446 7.67 -7.23 0.39
CA PHE A 446 7.51 -6.97 -1.03
C PHE A 446 7.69 -5.47 -1.29
N ARG A 447 8.85 -5.11 -1.87
CA ARG A 447 9.17 -3.73 -2.23
C ARG A 447 8.42 -3.31 -3.49
N MET A 448 8.37 -2.00 -3.74
CA MET A 448 7.66 -1.42 -4.89
C MET A 448 8.07 -2.10 -6.22
N PRO A 449 7.14 -2.81 -6.90
CA PRO A 449 7.46 -3.48 -8.14
C PRO A 449 7.60 -2.51 -9.33
N PRO A 450 8.40 -2.88 -10.35
CA PRO A 450 8.66 -2.03 -11.51
C PRO A 450 7.50 -1.96 -12.52
N THR A 451 6.56 -2.90 -12.47
CA THR A 451 5.43 -3.02 -13.41
C THR A 451 4.14 -3.37 -12.66
N PRO A 452 2.96 -2.98 -13.19
CA PRO A 452 1.69 -3.39 -12.60
C PRO A 452 1.47 -4.91 -12.72
N GLU A 453 1.98 -5.56 -13.77
CA GLU A 453 1.94 -7.03 -13.91
C GLU A 453 2.70 -7.75 -12.80
N ARG A 454 3.92 -7.29 -12.45
CA ARG A 454 4.69 -7.86 -11.32
C ARG A 454 3.94 -7.67 -10.00
N LEU A 455 3.34 -6.50 -9.78
CA LEU A 455 2.55 -6.23 -8.57
C LEU A 455 1.30 -7.15 -8.50
N ALA A 456 0.60 -7.37 -9.62
CA ALA A 456 -0.53 -8.30 -9.68
C ALA A 456 -0.11 -9.77 -9.51
N ALA A 457 1.05 -10.16 -10.03
CA ALA A 457 1.61 -11.49 -9.84
C ALA A 457 1.90 -11.77 -8.36
N LEU A 458 2.44 -10.78 -7.64
CA LEU A 458 2.66 -10.85 -6.19
C LEU A 458 1.34 -10.95 -5.41
N ALA A 459 0.32 -10.18 -5.80
CA ALA A 459 -1.02 -10.30 -5.23
C ALA A 459 -1.60 -11.72 -5.40
N ALA A 460 -1.46 -12.31 -6.59
CA ALA A 460 -1.90 -13.69 -6.85
C ALA A 460 -1.11 -14.72 -6.01
N LEU A 461 0.21 -14.56 -5.87
CA LEU A 461 1.05 -15.40 -5.03
C LEU A 461 0.59 -15.37 -3.56
N LEU A 462 0.43 -14.17 -2.99
CA LEU A 462 0.00 -14.01 -1.59
C LEU A 462 -1.39 -14.57 -1.34
N ARG A 463 -2.34 -14.32 -2.25
CA ARG A 463 -3.69 -14.89 -2.18
C ARG A 463 -3.67 -16.42 -2.26
N ALA A 464 -2.83 -17.00 -3.12
CA ALA A 464 -2.69 -18.45 -3.23
C ALA A 464 -2.08 -19.06 -1.95
N ILE A 465 -1.04 -18.43 -1.38
CA ILE A 465 -0.45 -18.85 -0.11
C ILE A 465 -1.48 -18.78 1.02
N ALA A 466 -2.23 -17.68 1.13
CA ALA A 466 -3.28 -17.56 2.13
C ALA A 466 -4.35 -18.66 1.96
N ALA A 467 -4.80 -18.90 0.72
CA ALA A 467 -5.74 -19.99 0.42
C ALA A 467 -5.20 -21.38 0.78
N LEU A 468 -3.92 -21.65 0.52
CA LEU A 468 -3.24 -22.88 0.89
C LEU A 468 -3.26 -23.09 2.40
N LEU A 469 -2.90 -22.04 3.15
CA LEU A 469 -2.76 -22.10 4.60
C LEU A 469 -4.11 -22.18 5.33
N ILE A 470 -5.18 -21.60 4.77
CA ILE A 470 -6.55 -21.81 5.27
C ILE A 470 -6.97 -23.29 5.17
N GLN A 471 -6.54 -23.99 4.12
CA GLN A 471 -6.91 -25.40 3.89
C GLN A 471 -6.04 -26.39 4.67
N LYS A 472 -4.89 -25.95 5.21
CA LYS A 472 -3.96 -26.83 5.93
C LYS A 472 -4.30 -26.89 7.43
N PRO A 473 -4.52 -28.09 8.01
CA PRO A 473 -4.95 -28.22 9.39
C PRO A 473 -3.87 -27.91 10.43
N GLN A 474 -2.58 -27.92 10.05
CA GLN A 474 -1.45 -27.65 10.93
C GLN A 474 -0.47 -26.65 10.31
N PRO A 475 -0.06 -25.60 11.04
CA PRO A 475 0.97 -24.68 10.58
C PRO A 475 2.32 -25.39 10.46
N PRO A 476 3.20 -24.99 9.52
CA PRO A 476 4.55 -25.51 9.47
C PRO A 476 5.31 -25.16 10.76
N ARG A 477 6.28 -26.00 11.14
CA ARG A 477 7.20 -25.68 12.23
C ARG A 477 8.19 -24.61 11.78
N LEU A 478 8.60 -23.75 12.71
CA LEU A 478 9.67 -22.78 12.46
C LEU A 478 10.99 -23.50 12.13
N MET A 479 11.73 -22.92 11.20
CA MET A 479 13.08 -23.28 10.81
C MET A 479 14.09 -22.40 11.57
N HIS A 480 15.11 -23.03 12.15
CA HIS A 480 16.23 -22.35 12.77
C HIS A 480 17.34 -22.15 11.74
N TRP A 481 17.21 -21.12 10.90
CA TRP A 481 18.17 -20.85 9.83
C TRP A 481 19.57 -20.48 10.34
N GLY A 482 19.66 -19.76 11.46
CA GLY A 482 20.92 -19.27 11.99
C GLY A 482 21.73 -18.51 10.93
N ARG A 483 23.01 -18.84 10.77
CA ARG A 483 23.90 -18.18 9.79
C ARG A 483 23.52 -18.49 8.34
N GLU A 484 22.90 -19.64 8.07
CA GLU A 484 22.52 -20.00 6.69
C GLU A 484 21.50 -19.02 6.09
N LEU A 485 20.74 -18.29 6.92
CA LEU A 485 19.83 -17.24 6.47
C LEU A 485 20.58 -16.18 5.64
N HIS A 486 21.68 -15.65 6.19
CA HIS A 486 22.46 -14.57 5.57
C HIS A 486 23.55 -15.06 4.62
N ASP A 487 23.87 -16.36 4.64
CA ASP A 487 24.84 -16.97 3.73
C ASP A 487 24.18 -17.46 2.43
N ARG A 488 23.12 -18.29 2.51
CA ARG A 488 22.43 -18.83 1.34
C ARG A 488 21.48 -17.81 0.74
N PHE A 489 20.59 -17.25 1.54
CA PHE A 489 19.52 -16.38 1.03
C PHE A 489 19.95 -14.94 0.76
N ALA A 490 21.27 -14.68 0.83
CA ALA A 490 21.87 -13.54 0.15
C ALA A 490 22.00 -13.74 -1.36
N LEU A 491 21.89 -14.97 -1.87
CA LEU A 491 22.22 -15.33 -3.24
C LEU A 491 20.95 -15.66 -4.05
N PRO A 492 20.78 -15.10 -5.26
CA PRO A 492 19.62 -15.34 -6.12
C PRO A 492 19.32 -16.83 -6.37
N TYR A 493 20.33 -17.69 -6.47
CA TYR A 493 20.19 -19.12 -6.66
C TYR A 493 19.29 -19.76 -5.59
N TYR A 494 19.62 -19.57 -4.31
CA TYR A 494 18.90 -20.19 -3.20
C TYR A 494 17.51 -19.57 -3.00
N LEU A 495 17.39 -18.26 -3.22
CA LEU A 495 16.10 -17.58 -3.17
C LEU A 495 15.15 -18.10 -4.25
N ARG A 496 15.66 -18.33 -5.46
CA ARG A 496 14.87 -18.87 -6.57
C ARG A 496 14.48 -20.32 -6.32
N ALA A 497 15.39 -21.15 -5.82
CA ALA A 497 15.10 -22.54 -5.47
C ALA A 497 14.00 -22.61 -4.40
N ASP A 498 14.09 -21.80 -3.34
CA ASP A 498 13.09 -21.72 -2.28
C ASP A 498 11.73 -21.20 -2.78
N LEU A 499 11.72 -20.18 -3.66
CA LEU A 499 10.48 -19.72 -4.29
C LEU A 499 9.85 -20.79 -5.20
N TRP A 500 10.66 -21.60 -5.89
CA TRP A 500 10.15 -22.73 -6.66
C TRP A 500 9.47 -23.78 -5.77
N GLU A 501 9.99 -24.05 -4.56
CA GLU A 501 9.32 -24.94 -3.60
C GLU A 501 7.92 -24.43 -3.23
N VAL A 502 7.77 -23.12 -3.01
CA VAL A 502 6.47 -22.48 -2.77
C VAL A 502 5.53 -22.67 -3.97
N LEU A 503 6.02 -22.39 -5.18
CA LEU A 503 5.21 -22.50 -6.41
C LEU A 503 4.77 -23.93 -6.70
N ASP A 504 5.66 -24.90 -6.51
CA ASP A 504 5.40 -26.33 -6.66
C ASP A 504 4.42 -26.84 -5.60
N GLU A 505 4.54 -26.39 -4.35
CA GLU A 505 3.57 -26.72 -3.31
C GLU A 505 2.17 -26.16 -3.61
N LEU A 506 2.08 -24.92 -4.08
CA LEU A 506 0.81 -24.34 -4.54
C LEU A 506 0.21 -25.16 -5.70
N ALA A 507 1.03 -25.57 -6.66
CA ALA A 507 0.59 -26.41 -7.77
C ALA A 507 0.04 -27.76 -7.28
N ARG A 508 0.75 -28.45 -6.38
CA ARG A 508 0.29 -29.72 -5.77
C ARG A 508 -1.02 -29.59 -4.99
N ALA A 509 -1.25 -28.44 -4.38
CA ALA A 509 -2.50 -28.12 -3.68
C ALA A 509 -3.65 -27.68 -4.61
N GLY A 510 -3.44 -27.66 -5.93
CA GLY A 510 -4.43 -27.20 -6.90
C GLY A 510 -4.67 -25.68 -6.86
N LEU A 511 -3.65 -24.92 -6.42
CA LEU A 511 -3.60 -23.45 -6.34
C LEU A 511 -2.48 -22.88 -7.23
N GLY A 512 -2.04 -23.63 -8.25
CA GLY A 512 -0.99 -23.21 -9.17
C GLY A 512 -1.34 -21.91 -9.91
N LEU A 513 -0.34 -21.05 -10.10
CA LEU A 513 -0.52 -19.70 -10.67
C LEU A 513 -0.53 -19.67 -12.21
N GLY A 514 -0.10 -20.76 -12.85
CA GLY A 514 0.06 -20.83 -14.31
C GLY A 514 1.33 -20.13 -14.80
N GLN A 515 1.82 -20.58 -15.97
CA GLN A 515 3.15 -20.20 -16.46
C GLN A 515 3.35 -18.69 -16.66
N PRO A 516 2.37 -17.90 -17.17
CA PRO A 516 2.58 -16.46 -17.33
C PRO A 516 2.85 -15.72 -16.03
N ILE A 517 2.17 -16.08 -14.94
CA ILE A 517 2.40 -15.48 -13.61
C ILE A 517 3.74 -15.96 -13.04
N ILE A 518 4.04 -17.26 -13.19
CA ILE A 518 5.32 -17.83 -12.74
C ILE A 518 6.51 -17.15 -13.43
N SER A 519 6.46 -17.00 -14.76
CA SER A 519 7.49 -16.29 -15.52
C SER A 519 7.65 -14.84 -15.07
N GLU A 520 6.55 -14.15 -14.78
CA GLU A 520 6.61 -12.78 -14.28
C GLU A 520 7.11 -12.72 -12.84
N LEU A 521 6.93 -13.73 -11.98
CA LEU A 521 7.51 -13.80 -10.64
C LEU A 521 9.00 -14.14 -10.67
N LEU A 522 9.43 -15.01 -11.58
CA LEU A 522 10.79 -15.53 -11.66
C LEU A 522 11.72 -14.73 -12.60
N ASP A 523 11.28 -13.57 -13.08
CA ASP A 523 12.13 -12.69 -13.92
C ASP A 523 13.41 -12.28 -13.16
N GLU A 524 14.55 -12.85 -13.58
CA GLU A 524 15.88 -12.64 -13.00
C GLU A 524 16.62 -11.42 -13.58
N SER A 525 16.02 -10.71 -14.54
CA SER A 525 16.71 -9.61 -15.25
C SER A 525 17.22 -8.51 -14.31
N TYR A 526 16.64 -8.36 -13.12
CA TYR A 526 17.04 -7.41 -12.08
C TYR A 526 18.32 -7.80 -11.33
N TYR A 527 18.69 -9.08 -11.35
CA TYR A 527 19.88 -9.58 -10.67
C TYR A 527 21.03 -9.86 -11.64
N HIS A 528 20.74 -10.07 -12.92
CA HIS A 528 21.74 -10.48 -13.90
C HIS A 528 22.76 -9.36 -14.18
N VAL A 529 24.05 -9.68 -14.03
CA VAL A 529 25.16 -8.78 -14.41
C VAL A 529 25.75 -9.21 -15.76
N GLY A 530 25.97 -10.51 -15.95
CA GLY A 530 26.51 -11.06 -17.19
C GLY A 530 26.73 -12.56 -17.12
N ALA A 531 26.87 -13.19 -18.29
CA ALA A 531 27.22 -14.59 -18.43
C ALA A 531 28.21 -14.79 -19.58
N VAL A 532 29.05 -15.82 -19.47
CA VAL A 532 29.97 -16.24 -20.53
C VAL A 532 30.06 -17.77 -20.54
N GLU A 533 30.11 -18.32 -21.75
CA GLU A 533 30.29 -19.76 -21.98
C GLU A 533 31.72 -20.04 -22.41
N PHE A 534 32.34 -21.03 -21.77
CA PHE A 534 33.68 -21.48 -22.14
C PHE A 534 33.91 -22.91 -21.67
N GLY A 535 34.53 -23.74 -22.53
CA GLY A 535 34.93 -25.11 -22.17
C GLY A 535 33.79 -26.05 -21.76
N GLY A 536 32.56 -25.83 -22.26
CA GLY A 536 31.38 -26.61 -21.86
C GLY A 536 30.77 -26.18 -20.52
N CYS A 537 31.22 -25.07 -19.94
CA CYS A 537 30.65 -24.49 -18.73
C CYS A 537 30.06 -23.10 -19.01
N GLN A 538 28.99 -22.75 -18.31
CA GLN A 538 28.46 -21.38 -18.26
C GLN A 538 28.80 -20.75 -16.91
N LEU A 539 29.59 -19.67 -16.96
CA LEU A 539 29.83 -18.77 -15.83
C LEU A 539 28.78 -17.67 -15.86
N THR A 540 28.02 -17.52 -14.78
CA THR A 540 27.08 -16.41 -14.60
C THR A 540 27.45 -15.59 -13.38
N VAL A 541 27.35 -14.27 -13.50
CA VAL A 541 27.50 -13.32 -12.41
C VAL A 541 26.15 -12.64 -12.19
N ARG A 542 25.65 -12.72 -10.96
CA ARG A 542 24.44 -12.04 -10.52
C ARG A 542 24.73 -11.15 -9.32
N ARG A 543 23.94 -10.10 -9.13
CA ARG A 543 23.93 -9.28 -7.93
C ARG A 543 23.31 -10.09 -6.79
N GLY A 544 24.06 -10.23 -5.69
CA GLY A 544 23.54 -10.75 -4.43
C GLY A 544 22.97 -9.64 -3.54
N LEU A 545 22.18 -10.03 -2.56
CA LEU A 545 21.70 -9.16 -1.50
C LEU A 545 22.78 -8.95 -0.43
N GLU A 546 22.71 -7.83 0.27
CA GLU A 546 23.59 -7.56 1.41
C GLU A 546 22.80 -7.09 2.63
N PHE A 547 23.27 -7.54 3.79
CA PHE A 547 22.68 -7.31 5.10
C PHE A 547 23.44 -6.18 5.78
N TRP A 548 23.18 -4.93 5.36
CA TRP A 548 23.92 -3.77 5.86
C TRP A 548 23.59 -3.48 7.32
N PRO A 549 24.58 -3.44 8.22
CA PRO A 549 24.34 -3.14 9.62
C PRO A 549 24.00 -1.65 9.81
N LEU A 550 23.21 -1.35 10.84
CA LEU A 550 23.05 0.01 11.34
C LEU A 550 24.41 0.59 11.79
N LEU A 551 24.68 1.83 11.39
CA LEU A 551 25.77 2.62 11.93
C LEU A 551 25.34 3.21 13.28
N GLY A 552 26.26 3.31 14.25
CA GLY A 552 25.99 3.63 15.66
C GLY A 552 25.13 4.87 15.93
N ASP A 553 24.61 4.96 17.17
CA ASP A 553 23.61 5.94 17.63
C ASP A 553 22.22 5.82 16.97
N ALA A 554 21.73 4.57 16.89
CA ALA A 554 20.41 4.26 16.34
C ALA A 554 19.25 4.96 17.09
N LEU A 555 19.39 5.20 18.41
CA LEU A 555 18.39 5.89 19.24
C LEU A 555 18.24 7.38 18.89
N ALA A 556 19.32 8.08 18.53
CA ALA A 556 19.21 9.43 17.97
C ALA A 556 18.56 9.43 16.58
N GLN A 557 18.77 8.36 15.79
CA GLN A 557 18.26 8.21 14.43
C GLN A 557 16.77 7.82 14.35
N GLU A 558 16.16 7.29 15.41
CA GLU A 558 14.71 7.02 15.45
C GLU A 558 13.86 8.30 15.35
N HIS A 559 14.45 9.46 15.64
CA HIS A 559 13.80 10.77 15.53
C HIS A 559 13.82 11.35 14.11
N GLY A 560 14.55 10.71 13.18
CA GLY A 560 14.67 11.07 11.77
C GLY A 560 13.91 10.11 10.85
N HIS A 561 13.58 10.56 9.63
CA HIS A 561 12.86 9.75 8.64
C HIS A 561 13.71 8.64 7.99
N SER A 562 15.01 8.57 8.29
CA SER A 562 15.96 7.59 7.75
C SER A 562 16.93 7.08 8.82
N ARG A 563 17.29 5.79 8.75
CA ARG A 563 18.38 5.19 9.53
C ARG A 563 19.63 5.07 8.66
N LEU A 564 20.79 5.30 9.25
CA LEU A 564 22.09 5.16 8.61
C LEU A 564 22.55 3.71 8.67
N VAL A 565 22.93 3.17 7.52
CA VAL A 565 23.45 1.81 7.36
C VAL A 565 24.81 1.85 6.66
N ASP A 566 25.64 0.85 6.93
CA ASP A 566 26.93 0.69 6.22
C ASP A 566 26.70 0.09 4.83
N ALA A 567 26.37 0.96 3.86
CA ALA A 567 26.20 0.57 2.45
C ALA A 567 27.54 0.46 1.67
N SER A 568 28.69 0.41 2.34
CA SER A 568 30.00 0.32 1.67
C SER A 568 30.29 -1.05 1.05
N THR A 569 29.57 -2.09 1.48
CA THR A 569 29.80 -3.48 1.07
C THR A 569 28.72 -3.93 0.09
N THR A 570 29.12 -4.71 -0.92
CA THR A 570 28.19 -5.34 -1.86
C THR A 570 28.53 -6.79 -2.13
N ARG A 571 27.56 -7.52 -2.69
CA ARG A 571 27.67 -8.94 -2.94
C ARG A 571 27.38 -9.30 -4.40
N LEU A 572 28.17 -10.24 -4.92
CA LEU A 572 27.91 -10.94 -6.18
C LEU A 572 27.71 -12.41 -5.89
N GLU A 573 26.75 -13.02 -6.56
CA GLU A 573 26.74 -14.47 -6.78
C GLU A 573 27.55 -14.74 -8.03
N ILE A 574 28.47 -15.70 -7.93
CA ILE A 574 29.18 -16.24 -9.08
C ILE A 574 28.87 -17.73 -9.15
N SER A 575 28.31 -18.17 -10.29
CA SER A 575 27.89 -19.56 -10.50
C SER A 575 28.54 -20.14 -11.77
N LEU A 576 29.05 -21.37 -11.68
CA LEU A 576 29.50 -22.21 -12.77
C LEU A 576 28.50 -23.36 -12.93
N ARG A 577 27.98 -23.56 -14.13
CA ARG A 577 27.05 -24.65 -14.45
C ARG A 577 27.58 -25.47 -15.61
N ASP A 578 27.44 -26.79 -15.51
CA ASP A 578 27.75 -27.69 -16.62
C ASP A 578 26.73 -27.50 -17.75
N GLN A 579 27.22 -27.51 -18.99
CA GLN A 579 26.35 -27.66 -20.15
C GLN A 579 26.21 -29.14 -20.50
N PRO A 580 25.06 -29.57 -21.07
CA PRO A 580 24.79 -30.99 -21.37
C PRO A 580 25.85 -31.70 -22.23
N GLU A 581 26.65 -30.94 -22.98
CA GLU A 581 27.72 -31.43 -23.87
C GLU A 581 29.14 -31.26 -23.27
N ALA A 582 29.26 -30.97 -21.98
CA ALA A 582 30.56 -30.75 -21.33
C ALA A 582 31.42 -32.01 -21.31
N SER A 583 32.67 -31.89 -21.75
CA SER A 583 33.67 -32.96 -21.72
C SER A 583 34.57 -32.94 -20.48
N LEU A 584 34.50 -31.87 -19.69
CA LEU A 584 35.32 -31.63 -18.49
C LEU A 584 34.40 -31.51 -17.27
N ALA A 585 34.76 -32.15 -16.16
CA ALA A 585 34.01 -32.06 -14.91
C ALA A 585 34.32 -30.74 -14.17
N LEU A 586 33.30 -30.07 -13.63
CA LEU A 586 33.48 -28.87 -12.78
C LEU A 586 34.35 -29.11 -11.55
N SER A 587 34.54 -30.37 -11.13
CA SER A 587 35.45 -30.79 -10.06
C SER A 587 36.87 -30.24 -10.22
N ASP A 588 37.31 -30.10 -11.45
CA ASP A 588 38.69 -29.78 -11.79
C ASP A 588 38.91 -28.28 -12.02
N TRP A 589 37.88 -27.48 -11.74
CA TRP A 589 37.86 -26.05 -11.99
C TRP A 589 37.97 -25.27 -10.70
N TRP A 590 38.72 -24.18 -10.77
CA TRP A 590 38.82 -23.23 -9.68
C TRP A 590 38.66 -21.81 -10.19
N LEU A 591 37.96 -21.01 -9.40
CA LEU A 591 37.73 -19.61 -9.70
C LEU A 591 38.50 -18.73 -8.72
N THR A 592 39.13 -17.70 -9.25
CA THR A 592 39.78 -16.67 -8.44
C THR A 592 39.23 -15.29 -8.77
N VAL A 593 39.16 -14.42 -7.77
CA VAL A 593 38.81 -13.00 -7.92
C VAL A 593 39.92 -12.19 -7.25
N ASN A 594 40.62 -11.35 -8.00
CA ASN A 594 41.76 -10.56 -7.51
C ASN A 594 42.82 -11.40 -6.76
N GLY A 595 43.09 -12.62 -7.22
CA GLY A 595 44.06 -13.55 -6.61
C GLY A 595 43.52 -14.36 -5.42
N TYR A 596 42.26 -14.17 -5.01
CA TYR A 596 41.62 -14.95 -3.96
C TYR A 596 40.84 -16.12 -4.54
N TRP A 597 41.12 -17.33 -4.06
CA TRP A 597 40.39 -18.54 -4.42
C TRP A 597 38.99 -18.53 -3.83
N LEU A 598 37.98 -18.82 -4.65
CA LEU A 598 36.61 -18.91 -4.20
C LEU A 598 36.28 -20.34 -3.74
N PRO A 599 35.82 -20.55 -2.49
CA PRO A 599 35.39 -21.87 -2.03
C PRO A 599 33.97 -22.15 -2.52
N LEU A 600 33.86 -22.53 -3.79
CA LEU A 600 32.58 -22.80 -4.45
C LEU A 600 31.81 -23.91 -3.71
N ARG A 601 30.53 -23.65 -3.40
CA ARG A 601 29.58 -24.65 -2.89
C ARG A 601 29.02 -25.42 -4.06
N GLN A 602 28.98 -26.74 -3.93
CA GLN A 602 28.38 -27.63 -4.92
C GLN A 602 26.90 -27.83 -4.62
N GLU A 603 26.06 -27.60 -5.61
CA GLU A 603 24.61 -27.81 -5.59
C GLU A 603 24.21 -28.69 -6.79
N HIS A 604 23.23 -29.57 -6.58
CA HIS A 604 22.75 -30.48 -7.61
C HIS A 604 21.39 -30.00 -8.13
N GLU A 605 21.31 -29.71 -9.43
CA GLU A 605 20.05 -29.43 -10.12
C GLU A 605 19.61 -30.63 -10.96
N ILE A 606 18.35 -30.62 -11.40
CA ILE A 606 17.79 -31.66 -12.28
C ILE A 606 18.56 -31.72 -13.62
N ASP A 607 19.07 -30.59 -14.10
CA ASP A 607 19.73 -30.48 -15.40
C ASP A 607 21.27 -30.41 -15.33
N GLY A 608 21.88 -30.60 -14.15
CA GLY A 608 23.34 -30.59 -14.01
C GLY A 608 23.88 -30.11 -12.66
N GLU A 609 25.19 -30.22 -12.47
CA GLU A 609 25.88 -29.66 -11.30
C GLU A 609 26.02 -28.14 -11.43
N THR A 610 25.73 -27.42 -10.34
CA THR A 610 26.02 -25.99 -10.21
C THR A 610 26.98 -25.76 -9.06
N ARG A 611 28.07 -25.03 -9.32
CA ARG A 611 29.01 -24.57 -8.29
C ARG A 611 28.91 -23.08 -8.12
N LEU A 612 28.64 -22.59 -6.91
CA LEU A 612 28.46 -21.15 -6.70
C LEU A 612 29.09 -20.62 -5.42
N TYR A 613 29.38 -19.31 -5.40
CA TYR A 613 29.84 -18.61 -4.21
C TYR A 613 29.39 -17.15 -4.18
N GLY A 614 29.16 -16.63 -2.97
CA GLY A 614 28.84 -15.24 -2.71
C GLY A 614 30.08 -14.41 -2.44
N VAL A 615 30.56 -13.65 -3.41
CA VAL A 615 31.70 -12.73 -3.25
C VAL A 615 31.23 -11.42 -2.64
N ARG A 616 31.76 -11.08 -1.47
CA ARG A 616 31.54 -9.78 -0.83
C ARG A 616 32.75 -8.88 -1.06
N TYR A 617 32.51 -7.63 -1.41
CA TYR A 617 33.58 -6.64 -1.63
C TYR A 617 33.12 -5.24 -1.22
N ARG A 618 34.08 -4.38 -0.87
CA ARG A 618 33.82 -2.95 -0.61
C ARG A 618 34.00 -2.15 -1.89
N ARG A 619 33.08 -1.21 -2.12
CA ARG A 619 33.08 -0.31 -3.29
C ARG A 619 34.11 0.81 -3.14
#